data_AF-A0AAV5ALH8-F1
#
_entry.id   AF-A0AAV5ALH8-F1
#
_cell.length_a   1.000
_cell.length_b   1.000
_cell.length_c   1.000
_cell.angle_alpha   90.00
_cell.angle_beta   90.00
_cell.angle_gamma   90.00
#
_symmetry.space_group_name_H-M   'P 1'
#
loop_
_entity.id
_entity.type
_entity.pdbx_description
1 polymer ?
#
loop_
_entity_poly.entity_id
_entity_poly.type
_entity_poly.pdbx_seq_one_letter_code
_entity_poly.pdbx_strand_id
1 'polypeptide(L)'
;MSNINDPPKPLDPSLYAIADDDAKFLKECTGITDDEELKRHILTVQAEAYARENAIMLDIGCCLGNDSRRAIADGFPLHDVLCSDLLAGFFNVGHKLYKTTPESYPLAFFEGDIFNTDFAFAETTTTTIPKLSTLTNLGQLKGKISVIHGSAFFHLFEDAKQKELAKILAQLLSPEPGSIILGSQGGSKTRTAAAPTMFSPSTWKDVWIGEDGPFRPDEVEVHAYARPPTEDEIRATTQQHDDEYFWLTWSVIRK
;
A
#
# COMPACT_ATOMS: atom_id res chain seq x y z
N MET A 1 -12.06 15.23 16.66
CA MET A 1 -11.21 15.15 15.46
C MET A 1 -9.79 15.37 15.96
N SER A 2 -8.94 14.34 15.92
CA SER A 2 -7.55 14.43 16.39
C SER A 2 -6.74 15.40 15.52
N ASN A 3 -5.80 16.11 16.12
CA ASN A 3 -5.00 17.12 15.45
C ASN A 3 -3.95 16.43 14.58
N ILE A 4 -3.71 16.96 13.38
CA ILE A 4 -2.95 16.29 12.32
C ILE A 4 -1.43 16.28 12.57
N ASN A 5 -0.98 17.01 13.60
CA ASN A 5 0.38 17.02 14.12
C ASN A 5 0.55 16.10 15.34
N ASP A 6 -0.50 15.41 15.77
CA ASP A 6 -0.38 14.44 16.85
C ASP A 6 0.38 13.21 16.32
N PRO A 7 1.35 12.67 17.07
CA PRO A 7 1.99 11.41 16.71
C PRO A 7 0.93 10.30 16.51
N PRO A 8 1.26 9.19 15.80
CA PRO A 8 0.38 8.01 15.76
C PRO A 8 -0.13 7.76 17.16
N LYS A 9 -1.46 7.61 17.31
CA LYS A 9 -2.07 7.47 18.64
C LYS A 9 -1.29 6.37 19.35
N PRO A 10 -0.69 6.68 20.52
CA PRO A 10 0.03 5.68 21.27
C PRO A 10 -0.89 4.47 21.40
N LEU A 11 -0.33 3.26 21.28
CA LEU A 11 -1.06 2.08 21.69
C LEU A 11 -1.64 2.36 23.07
N ASP A 12 -2.96 2.30 23.16
CA ASP A 12 -3.69 2.61 24.37
C ASP A 12 -4.01 1.28 25.05
N PRO A 13 -3.28 0.90 26.12
CA PRO A 13 -3.51 -0.36 26.81
C PRO A 13 -4.90 -0.45 27.44
N SER A 14 -5.63 0.67 27.56
CA SER A 14 -7.02 0.69 28.04
C SER A 14 -8.02 0.15 27.02
N LEU A 15 -7.64 0.04 25.74
CA LEU A 15 -8.44 -0.58 24.69
C LEU A 15 -8.24 -2.10 24.59
N TYR A 16 -7.33 -2.66 25.39
CA TYR A 16 -7.17 -4.11 25.49
C TYR A 16 -8.45 -4.74 26.04
N ALA A 17 -9.15 -5.47 25.17
CA ALA A 17 -10.31 -6.28 25.51
C ALA A 17 -10.24 -7.57 24.68
N ILE A 18 -10.08 -8.71 25.36
CA ILE A 18 -10.14 -10.03 24.74
C ILE A 18 -11.27 -10.82 25.41
N ALA A 19 -11.99 -11.63 24.64
CA ALA A 19 -13.03 -12.49 25.21
C ALA A 19 -12.40 -13.64 26.01
N ASP A 20 -13.14 -14.20 26.98
CA ASP A 20 -12.63 -15.27 27.86
C ASP A 20 -12.19 -16.52 27.07
N ASP A 21 -12.92 -16.86 26.00
CA ASP A 21 -12.58 -17.99 25.13
C ASP A 21 -11.28 -17.74 24.34
N ASP A 22 -11.05 -16.50 23.88
CA ASP A 22 -9.83 -16.11 23.19
C ASP A 22 -8.64 -16.09 24.16
N ALA A 23 -8.85 -15.60 25.38
CA ALA A 23 -7.83 -15.65 26.43
C ALA A 23 -7.43 -17.09 26.71
N LYS A 24 -8.40 -18.00 26.90
CA LYS A 24 -8.12 -19.42 27.16
C LYS A 24 -7.32 -20.08 26.03
N PHE A 25 -7.72 -19.83 24.78
CA PHE A 25 -6.98 -20.31 23.61
C PHE A 25 -5.53 -19.81 23.61
N LEU A 26 -5.32 -18.51 23.84
CA LEU A 26 -3.98 -17.93 23.85
C LEU A 26 -3.12 -18.45 25.00
N LYS A 27 -3.69 -18.70 26.18
CA LYS A 27 -2.97 -19.34 27.31
C LYS A 27 -2.51 -20.76 26.96
N GLU A 28 -3.37 -21.55 26.33
CA GLU A 28 -3.03 -22.91 25.89
C GLU A 28 -1.92 -22.91 24.83
N CYS A 29 -1.95 -21.97 23.87
CA CYS A 29 -0.94 -21.88 22.81
C CYS A 29 0.41 -21.30 23.27
N THR A 30 0.38 -20.29 24.15
CA THR A 30 1.60 -19.58 24.59
C THR A 30 2.25 -20.21 25.82
N GLY A 31 1.50 -21.03 26.57
CA GLY A 31 1.90 -21.55 27.88
C GLY A 31 1.85 -20.52 29.01
N ILE A 32 1.43 -19.28 28.72
CA ILE A 32 1.26 -18.22 29.73
C ILE A 32 -0.08 -18.44 30.43
N THR A 33 -0.09 -18.66 31.74
CA THR A 33 -1.33 -18.97 32.49
C THR A 33 -1.89 -17.78 33.28
N ASP A 34 -1.03 -16.81 33.61
CA ASP A 34 -1.38 -15.57 34.31
C ASP A 34 -1.97 -14.54 33.33
N ASP A 35 -3.11 -13.93 33.70
CA ASP A 35 -3.82 -12.99 32.82
C ASP A 35 -3.08 -11.69 32.59
N GLU A 36 -2.39 -11.18 33.62
CA GLU A 36 -1.62 -9.94 33.51
C GLU A 36 -0.35 -10.17 32.68
N GLU A 37 0.28 -11.33 32.79
CA GLU A 37 1.37 -11.75 31.93
C GLU A 37 0.94 -11.95 30.47
N LEU A 38 -0.20 -12.58 30.24
CA LEU A 38 -0.75 -12.76 28.88
C LEU A 38 -1.07 -11.40 28.24
N LYS A 39 -1.72 -10.51 28.99
CA LYS A 39 -1.99 -9.14 28.55
C LYS A 39 -0.71 -8.39 28.21
N ARG A 40 0.31 -8.45 29.07
CA ARG A 40 1.63 -7.85 28.79
C ARG A 40 2.24 -8.43 27.51
N HIS A 41 2.23 -9.75 27.35
CA HIS A 41 2.75 -10.42 26.16
C HIS A 41 2.03 -9.97 24.89
N ILE A 42 0.69 -9.94 24.89
CA ILE A 42 -0.12 -9.48 23.75
C ILE A 42 0.17 -8.02 23.41
N LEU A 43 0.23 -7.14 24.42
CA LEU A 43 0.53 -5.73 24.21
C LEU A 43 1.97 -5.50 23.74
N THR A 44 2.94 -6.31 24.21
CA THR A 44 4.32 -6.26 23.73
C THR A 44 4.41 -6.71 22.27
N VAL A 45 3.78 -7.82 21.89
CA VAL A 45 3.73 -8.28 20.50
C VAL A 45 2.99 -7.26 19.61
N GLN A 46 1.92 -6.65 20.12
CA GLN A 46 1.24 -5.55 19.42
C GLN A 46 2.16 -4.33 19.28
N ALA A 47 2.91 -3.96 20.32
CA ALA A 47 3.87 -2.87 20.25
C ALA A 47 5.00 -3.14 19.26
N GLU A 48 5.56 -4.35 19.25
CA GLU A 48 6.54 -4.79 18.26
C GLU A 48 5.96 -4.73 16.83
N ALA A 49 4.70 -5.13 16.65
CA ALA A 49 4.01 -5.03 15.36
C ALA A 49 3.78 -3.57 14.91
N TYR A 50 3.58 -2.64 15.84
CA TYR A 50 3.48 -1.20 15.56
C TYR A 50 4.85 -0.52 15.40
N ALA A 51 5.95 -1.18 15.77
CA ALA A 51 7.27 -0.58 15.92
C ALA A 51 8.16 -0.63 14.67
N ARG A 52 7.61 -0.76 13.45
CA ARG A 52 8.44 -0.53 12.24
C ARG A 52 8.82 0.95 12.17
N GLU A 53 9.93 1.28 12.82
CA GLU A 53 10.46 2.64 12.87
C GLU A 53 10.74 3.12 11.45
N ASN A 54 10.29 4.35 11.15
CA ASN A 54 10.45 4.98 9.85
C ASN A 54 9.75 4.23 8.68
N ALA A 55 8.62 3.58 8.95
CA ALA A 55 7.80 2.98 7.90
C ALA A 55 7.26 4.05 6.95
N ILE A 56 7.82 4.14 5.74
CA ILE A 56 7.33 5.04 4.69
C ILE A 56 6.21 4.35 3.91
N MET A 57 5.08 5.04 3.72
CA MET A 57 4.03 4.66 2.77
C MET A 57 4.09 5.55 1.52
N LEU A 58 4.07 4.92 0.35
CA LEU A 58 3.88 5.58 -0.94
C LEU A 58 2.53 5.21 -1.52
N ASP A 59 1.73 6.20 -1.88
CA ASP A 59 0.51 6.06 -2.66
C ASP A 59 0.78 6.54 -4.09
N ILE A 60 0.97 5.58 -5.02
CA ILE A 60 1.36 5.85 -6.41
C ILE A 60 0.13 5.85 -7.34
N GLY A 61 -0.01 6.91 -8.14
CA GLY A 61 -1.26 7.18 -8.85
C GLY A 61 -2.37 7.64 -7.88
N CYS A 62 -2.02 8.48 -6.90
CA CYS A 62 -2.88 8.81 -5.77
C CYS A 62 -4.12 9.64 -6.15
N CYS A 63 -4.15 10.25 -7.33
CA CYS A 63 -5.18 11.18 -7.79
C CYS A 63 -5.45 12.28 -6.74
N LEU A 64 -6.58 12.22 -6.03
CA LEU A 64 -6.97 13.21 -5.01
C LEU A 64 -6.36 12.93 -3.60
N GLY A 65 -5.60 11.84 -3.45
CA GLY A 65 -4.97 11.42 -2.19
C GLY A 65 -5.92 10.76 -1.20
N ASN A 66 -6.98 10.12 -1.68
CA ASN A 66 -8.04 9.55 -0.83
C ASN A 66 -7.52 8.43 0.06
N ASP A 67 -6.76 7.48 -0.52
CA ASP A 67 -6.25 6.30 0.20
C ASP A 67 -5.19 6.69 1.22
N SER A 68 -4.28 7.60 0.85
CA SER A 68 -3.33 8.20 1.80
C SER A 68 -4.02 8.88 2.99
N ARG A 69 -5.05 9.70 2.75
CA ARG A 69 -5.81 10.36 3.82
C ARG A 69 -6.55 9.35 4.69
N ARG A 70 -7.02 8.25 4.10
CA ARG A 70 -7.66 7.16 4.83
C ARG A 70 -6.65 6.44 5.72
N ALA A 71 -5.49 6.06 5.19
CA ALA A 71 -4.41 5.44 5.97
C ALA A 71 -3.99 6.33 7.15
N ILE A 72 -3.86 7.63 6.93
CA ILE A 72 -3.53 8.60 8.00
C ILE A 72 -4.65 8.68 9.05
N ALA A 73 -5.92 8.72 8.63
CA ALA A 73 -7.05 8.71 9.55
C ALA A 73 -7.12 7.42 10.38
N ASP A 74 -6.72 6.29 9.81
CA ASP A 74 -6.65 4.98 10.47
C ASP A 74 -5.39 4.81 11.34
N GLY A 75 -4.42 5.75 11.28
CA GLY A 75 -3.31 5.85 12.23
C GLY A 75 -1.90 5.87 11.62
N PHE A 76 -1.75 5.82 10.29
CA PHE A 76 -0.44 5.95 9.65
C PHE A 76 0.12 7.38 9.85
N PRO A 77 1.39 7.57 10.24
CA PRO A 77 1.93 8.91 10.51
C PRO A 77 1.93 9.79 9.26
N LEU A 78 1.26 10.95 9.32
CA LEU A 78 1.13 11.87 8.18
C LEU A 78 2.47 12.22 7.51
N HIS A 79 3.51 12.41 8.32
CA HIS A 79 4.84 12.80 7.84
C HIS A 79 5.61 11.66 7.15
N ASP A 80 5.15 10.42 7.30
CA ASP A 80 5.73 9.22 6.71
C ASP A 80 4.95 8.73 5.49
N VAL A 81 3.94 9.49 5.04
CA VAL A 81 3.19 9.22 3.81
C VAL A 81 3.65 10.15 2.68
N LEU A 82 3.89 9.57 1.51
CA LEU A 82 4.14 10.26 0.25
C LEU A 82 3.04 9.92 -0.75
N CYS A 83 2.41 10.94 -1.32
CA CYS A 83 1.57 10.80 -2.51
C CYS A 83 2.40 11.05 -3.77
N SER A 84 2.12 10.33 -4.85
CA SER A 84 2.70 10.64 -6.16
C SER A 84 1.70 10.40 -7.29
N ASP A 85 1.68 11.32 -8.24
CA ASP A 85 0.86 11.24 -9.45
C ASP A 85 1.53 12.02 -10.59
N LEU A 86 1.06 11.80 -11.82
CA LEU A 86 1.56 12.47 -13.01
C LEU A 86 1.31 13.98 -12.97
N LEU A 87 0.16 14.41 -12.41
CA LEU A 87 -0.28 15.81 -12.42
C LEU A 87 -0.65 16.27 -11.01
N ALA A 88 0.05 17.29 -10.50
CA ALA A 88 -0.25 17.88 -9.19
C ALA A 88 -1.67 18.46 -9.08
N GLY A 89 -2.28 18.81 -10.22
CA GLY A 89 -3.63 19.39 -10.28
C GLY A 89 -4.69 18.55 -9.58
N PHE A 90 -4.63 17.22 -9.70
CA PHE A 90 -5.58 16.31 -9.04
C PHE A 90 -5.39 16.36 -7.51
N PHE A 91 -4.16 16.17 -7.04
CA PHE A 91 -3.85 16.20 -5.61
C PHE A 91 -4.24 17.55 -4.97
N ASN A 92 -3.98 18.65 -5.66
CA ASN A 92 -4.36 20.00 -5.23
C ASN A 92 -5.88 20.17 -5.08
N VAL A 93 -6.69 19.56 -5.95
CA VAL A 93 -8.15 19.55 -5.80
C VAL A 93 -8.59 18.66 -4.64
N GLY A 94 -7.81 17.64 -4.27
CA GLY A 94 -8.01 16.85 -3.05
C GLY A 94 -8.12 17.72 -1.79
N HIS A 95 -7.29 18.77 -1.67
CA HIS A 95 -7.42 19.74 -0.57
C HIS A 95 -8.80 20.41 -0.52
N LYS A 96 -9.41 20.73 -1.67
CA LYS A 96 -10.78 21.26 -1.73
C LYS A 96 -11.81 20.24 -1.29
N LEU A 97 -11.70 18.99 -1.77
CA LEU A 97 -12.61 17.89 -1.42
C LEU A 97 -12.67 17.69 0.10
N TYR A 98 -11.50 17.67 0.74
CA TYR A 98 -11.37 17.42 2.18
C TYR A 98 -11.39 18.69 3.03
N LYS A 99 -11.60 19.87 2.43
CA LYS A 99 -11.59 21.18 3.11
C LYS A 99 -10.33 21.41 3.95
N THR A 100 -9.17 21.08 3.38
CA THR A 100 -7.83 21.29 3.98
C THR A 100 -7.02 22.25 3.13
N THR A 101 -5.87 22.69 3.65
CA THR A 101 -4.82 23.39 2.89
C THR A 101 -3.48 22.65 3.07
N PRO A 102 -2.45 22.95 2.25
CA PRO A 102 -1.11 22.42 2.48
C PRO A 102 -0.56 22.74 3.89
N GLU A 103 -0.96 23.86 4.49
CA GLU A 103 -0.55 24.25 5.84
C GLU A 103 -1.33 23.48 6.92
N SER A 104 -2.63 23.25 6.71
CA SER A 104 -3.47 22.51 7.66
C SER A 104 -3.35 20.98 7.51
N TYR A 105 -2.73 20.52 6.41
CA TYR A 105 -2.55 19.11 6.07
C TYR A 105 -1.31 18.94 5.17
N PRO A 106 -0.09 18.99 5.74
CA PRO A 106 1.16 19.02 5.01
C PRO A 106 1.59 17.63 4.52
N LEU A 107 0.69 16.95 3.81
CA LEU A 107 0.94 15.67 3.18
C LEU A 107 1.93 15.86 2.02
N ALA A 108 3.02 15.09 2.02
CA ALA A 108 4.03 15.19 0.98
C ALA A 108 3.48 14.70 -0.36
N PHE A 109 3.83 15.41 -1.43
CA PHE A 109 3.44 15.07 -2.80
C PHE A 109 4.64 15.17 -3.74
N PHE A 110 4.77 14.18 -4.63
CA PHE A 110 5.76 14.16 -5.71
C PHE A 110 5.05 14.08 -7.08
N GLU A 111 5.15 15.16 -7.85
CA GLU A 111 4.67 15.20 -9.24
C GLU A 111 5.69 14.55 -10.17
N GLY A 112 5.26 13.56 -10.97
CA GLY A 112 6.15 12.99 -11.97
C GLY A 112 5.57 11.79 -12.71
N ASP A 113 6.11 11.56 -13.92
CA ASP A 113 5.90 10.31 -14.64
C ASP A 113 6.76 9.21 -14.01
N ILE A 114 6.10 8.18 -13.48
CA ILE A 114 6.76 7.02 -12.85
C ILE A 114 7.69 6.28 -13.81
N PHE A 115 7.45 6.36 -15.12
CA PHE A 115 8.29 5.72 -16.14
C PHE A 115 9.46 6.59 -16.59
N ASN A 116 9.57 7.84 -16.11
CA ASN A 116 10.73 8.66 -16.44
C ASN A 116 11.97 8.13 -15.69
N THR A 117 12.89 7.54 -16.45
CA THR A 117 14.09 6.85 -15.95
C THR A 117 15.21 7.80 -15.53
N ASP A 118 15.11 9.11 -15.81
CA ASP A 118 16.00 10.12 -15.23
C ASP A 118 15.91 10.10 -13.69
N PHE A 119 14.77 9.64 -13.16
CA PHE A 119 14.56 9.43 -11.73
C PHE A 119 15.14 8.11 -11.21
N ALA A 120 15.36 7.12 -12.06
CA ALA A 120 15.39 5.74 -11.60
C ALA A 120 16.74 5.25 -11.04
N PHE A 121 17.88 5.94 -11.25
CA PHE A 121 19.18 5.28 -11.04
C PHE A 121 20.35 6.14 -10.55
N ALA A 122 20.13 7.07 -9.61
CA ALA A 122 21.26 7.54 -8.80
C ALA A 122 21.57 6.49 -7.70
N GLU A 123 22.82 6.04 -7.57
CA GLU A 123 23.24 5.25 -6.42
C GLU A 123 23.00 6.07 -5.15
N THR A 124 21.98 5.69 -4.37
CA THR A 124 21.76 6.25 -3.04
C THR A 124 22.71 5.56 -2.07
N THR A 125 23.89 6.15 -1.89
CA THR A 125 24.87 5.71 -0.87
C THR A 125 24.46 6.12 0.55
N THR A 126 23.34 6.83 0.71
CA THR A 126 22.90 7.38 2.00
C THR A 126 21.93 6.43 2.69
N THR A 127 22.30 6.01 3.90
CA THR A 127 21.42 5.26 4.82
C THR A 127 20.32 6.12 5.43
N THR A 128 20.41 7.45 5.31
CA THR A 128 19.41 8.38 5.85
C THR A 128 18.18 8.47 4.96
N ILE A 129 17.00 8.47 5.57
CA ILE A 129 15.72 8.71 4.87
C ILE A 129 15.61 10.23 4.62
N PRO A 130 15.47 10.66 3.35
CA PRO A 130 15.29 12.07 3.05
C PRO A 130 13.91 12.54 3.54
N LYS A 131 13.79 13.83 3.88
CA LYS A 131 12.48 14.43 4.18
C LYS A 131 11.61 14.36 2.92
N LEU A 132 10.47 13.67 3.00
CA LEU A 132 9.60 13.37 1.86
C LEU A 132 9.16 14.63 1.10
N SER A 133 8.88 15.73 1.81
CA SER A 133 8.48 17.01 1.21
C SER A 133 9.57 17.72 0.41
N THR A 134 10.80 17.20 0.39
CA THR A 134 11.97 17.81 -0.29
C THR A 134 12.53 16.94 -1.40
N LEU A 135 11.86 15.84 -1.71
CA LEU A 135 12.25 14.93 -2.78
C LEU A 135 12.23 15.66 -4.11
N THR A 136 13.33 15.56 -4.85
CA THR A 136 13.43 15.97 -6.25
C THR A 136 13.34 14.77 -7.18
N ASN A 137 13.43 13.57 -6.61
CA ASN A 137 13.47 12.31 -7.35
C ASN A 137 13.00 11.13 -6.47
N LEU A 138 12.07 10.31 -6.96
CA LEU A 138 11.61 9.09 -6.25
C LEU A 138 12.71 8.05 -6.01
N GLY A 139 13.72 7.97 -6.87
CA GLY A 139 14.89 7.11 -6.69
C GLY A 139 15.69 7.39 -5.41
N GLN A 140 15.50 8.56 -4.77
CA GLN A 140 16.05 8.83 -3.44
C GLN A 140 15.46 7.92 -2.34
N LEU A 141 14.33 7.25 -2.63
CA LEU A 141 13.64 6.29 -1.77
C LEU A 141 13.89 4.82 -2.17
N LYS A 142 14.85 4.55 -3.07
CA LYS A 142 15.21 3.17 -3.46
C LYS A 142 15.48 2.30 -2.23
N GLY A 143 14.76 1.18 -2.11
CA GLY A 143 14.87 0.23 -1.00
C GLY A 143 14.45 0.78 0.36
N LYS A 144 13.69 1.89 0.43
CA LYS A 144 13.32 2.54 1.71
C LYS A 144 11.82 2.50 2.00
N ILE A 145 10.98 2.17 1.01
CA ILE A 145 9.54 2.24 1.17
C ILE A 145 9.00 0.95 1.78
N SER A 146 8.25 1.08 2.87
CA SER A 146 7.71 -0.06 3.61
C SER A 146 6.35 -0.52 3.07
N VAL A 147 5.53 0.44 2.62
CA VAL A 147 4.21 0.18 2.04
C VAL A 147 4.09 0.94 0.72
N ILE A 148 3.82 0.24 -0.38
CA ILE A 148 3.50 0.85 -1.67
C ILE A 148 2.06 0.48 -2.01
N HIS A 149 1.17 1.47 -1.99
CA HIS A 149 -0.21 1.34 -2.42
C HIS A 149 -0.36 1.81 -3.87
N GLY A 150 -0.95 0.97 -4.72
CA GLY A 150 -1.20 1.27 -6.13
C GLY A 150 -2.52 0.67 -6.62
N SER A 151 -3.64 1.26 -6.21
CA SER A 151 -4.99 0.86 -6.63
C SER A 151 -5.47 1.68 -7.82
N ALA A 152 -6.31 1.06 -8.67
CA ALA A 152 -6.83 1.68 -9.89
C ALA A 152 -5.76 2.33 -10.78
N PHE A 153 -4.54 1.77 -10.77
CA PHE A 153 -3.38 2.36 -11.45
C PHE A 153 -2.82 1.46 -12.56
N PHE A 154 -2.49 0.20 -12.24
CA PHE A 154 -1.88 -0.74 -13.20
C PHE A 154 -2.69 -0.93 -14.50
N HIS A 155 -4.02 -1.00 -14.39
CA HIS A 155 -4.91 -1.26 -15.52
C HIS A 155 -4.91 -0.15 -16.60
N LEU A 156 -4.32 1.02 -16.30
CA LEU A 156 -4.13 2.12 -17.25
C LEU A 156 -3.07 1.81 -18.31
N PHE A 157 -2.25 0.78 -18.09
CA PHE A 157 -1.10 0.45 -18.93
C PHE A 157 -1.27 -0.90 -19.62
N GLU A 158 -0.64 -1.04 -20.78
CA GLU A 158 -0.48 -2.34 -21.43
C GLU A 158 0.53 -3.23 -20.69
N ASP A 159 0.49 -4.53 -20.98
CA ASP A 159 1.29 -5.57 -20.32
C ASP A 159 2.76 -5.23 -20.09
N ALA A 160 3.44 -4.77 -21.14
CA ALA A 160 4.86 -4.45 -21.05
C ALA A 160 5.12 -3.34 -20.02
N LYS A 161 4.26 -2.32 -20.01
CA LYS A 161 4.34 -1.20 -19.05
C LYS A 161 3.89 -1.59 -17.65
N GLN A 162 2.93 -2.53 -17.50
CA GLN A 162 2.58 -3.08 -16.19
C GLN A 162 3.74 -3.87 -15.57
N LYS A 163 4.44 -4.70 -16.37
CA LYS A 163 5.65 -5.40 -15.93
C LYS A 163 6.79 -4.43 -15.60
N GLU A 164 6.99 -3.39 -16.41
CA GLU A 164 7.96 -2.33 -16.15
C GLU A 164 7.65 -1.59 -14.84
N LEU A 165 6.38 -1.25 -14.61
CA LEU A 165 5.93 -0.63 -13.36
C LEU A 165 6.20 -1.53 -12.16
N ALA A 166 5.89 -2.83 -12.25
CA ALA A 166 6.22 -3.79 -11.18
C ALA A 166 7.72 -3.78 -10.83
N LYS A 167 8.60 -3.70 -11.85
CA LYS A 167 10.06 -3.59 -11.66
C LYS A 167 10.50 -2.28 -11.02
N ILE A 168 9.83 -1.17 -11.33
CA ILE A 168 10.10 0.13 -10.70
C ILE A 168 9.71 0.09 -9.22
N LEU A 169 8.48 -0.36 -8.92
CA LEU A 169 7.99 -0.44 -7.54
C LEU A 169 8.82 -1.40 -6.68
N ALA A 170 9.24 -2.53 -7.25
CA ALA A 170 10.10 -3.48 -6.56
C ALA A 170 11.45 -2.90 -6.12
N GLN A 171 12.00 -1.93 -6.86
CA GLN A 171 13.24 -1.25 -6.48
C GLN A 171 13.03 -0.23 -5.36
N LEU A 172 11.84 0.36 -5.25
CA LEU A 172 11.51 1.29 -4.17
C LEU A 172 11.20 0.55 -2.87
N LEU A 173 10.63 -0.65 -2.97
CA LEU A 173 10.26 -1.49 -1.84
C LEU A 173 11.49 -1.86 -1.00
N SER A 174 11.41 -1.63 0.31
CA SER A 174 12.42 -2.07 1.26
C SER A 174 12.62 -3.58 1.19
N PRO A 175 13.87 -4.08 1.34
CA PRO A 175 14.13 -5.51 1.40
C PRO A 175 13.73 -6.15 2.74
N GLU A 176 13.36 -5.35 3.75
CA GLU A 176 13.03 -5.89 5.06
C GLU A 176 11.73 -6.72 5.04
N PRO A 177 11.70 -7.86 5.76
CA PRO A 177 10.51 -8.70 5.89
C PRO A 177 9.28 -7.90 6.32
N GLY A 178 8.13 -8.22 5.72
CA GLY A 178 6.87 -7.53 5.95
C GLY A 178 6.66 -6.25 5.12
N SER A 179 7.67 -5.75 4.41
CA SER A 179 7.48 -4.66 3.43
C SER A 179 6.56 -5.13 2.30
N ILE A 180 5.60 -4.29 1.91
CA ILE A 180 4.46 -4.70 1.08
C ILE A 180 4.19 -3.75 -0.08
N ILE A 181 3.87 -4.31 -1.24
CA ILE A 181 3.17 -3.63 -2.35
C ILE A 181 1.75 -4.18 -2.39
N LEU A 182 0.73 -3.33 -2.48
CA LEU A 182 -0.66 -3.76 -2.50
C LEU A 182 -1.53 -2.85 -3.35
N GLY A 183 -2.65 -3.39 -3.81
CA GLY A 183 -3.64 -2.61 -4.54
C GLY A 183 -4.84 -3.42 -4.98
N SER A 184 -5.73 -2.74 -5.70
CA SER A 184 -6.90 -3.35 -6.32
C SER A 184 -7.21 -2.69 -7.66
N GLN A 185 -7.64 -3.47 -8.65
CA GLN A 185 -8.09 -2.99 -9.96
C GLN A 185 -9.14 -3.92 -10.57
N GLY A 186 -9.72 -3.53 -11.70
CA GLY A 186 -10.53 -4.45 -12.51
C GLY A 186 -9.69 -5.62 -13.04
N GLY A 187 -10.26 -6.80 -12.96
CA GLY A 187 -9.70 -8.04 -13.49
C GLY A 187 -10.73 -8.80 -14.33
N SER A 188 -10.24 -9.75 -15.11
CA SER A 188 -11.07 -10.62 -15.94
C SER A 188 -10.50 -12.04 -15.95
N LYS A 189 -11.37 -13.05 -16.12
CA LYS A 189 -10.94 -14.45 -16.27
C LYS A 189 -10.18 -14.66 -17.57
N THR A 190 -10.58 -13.93 -18.60
CA THR A 190 -10.07 -14.01 -19.96
C THR A 190 -9.84 -12.61 -20.49
N ARG A 191 -8.68 -12.42 -21.14
CA ARG A 191 -8.38 -11.16 -21.81
C ARG A 191 -9.24 -11.06 -23.06
N THR A 192 -10.12 -10.08 -23.08
CA THR A 192 -10.94 -9.78 -24.25
C THR A 192 -10.33 -8.58 -25.00
N ALA A 193 -10.71 -8.39 -26.26
CA ALA A 193 -10.33 -7.17 -26.99
C ALA A 193 -10.83 -5.88 -26.30
N ALA A 194 -11.90 -5.97 -25.51
CA ALA A 194 -12.46 -4.87 -24.73
C ALA A 194 -11.75 -4.65 -23.37
N ALA A 195 -10.97 -5.63 -22.89
CA ALA A 195 -10.25 -5.59 -21.62
C ALA A 195 -8.82 -6.18 -21.75
N PRO A 196 -7.98 -5.64 -22.65
CA PRO A 196 -6.69 -6.25 -22.96
C PRO A 196 -5.68 -6.17 -21.81
N THR A 197 -5.88 -5.22 -20.88
CA THR A 197 -4.98 -4.91 -19.76
C THR A 197 -5.39 -5.58 -18.44
N MET A 198 -6.50 -6.34 -18.43
CA MET A 198 -7.01 -7.00 -17.23
C MET A 198 -6.36 -8.36 -17.00
N PHE A 199 -6.00 -8.62 -15.75
CA PHE A 199 -5.39 -9.88 -15.32
C PHE A 199 -6.37 -10.74 -14.53
N SER A 200 -6.14 -12.05 -14.59
CA SER A 200 -6.67 -13.01 -13.63
C SER A 200 -5.77 -13.09 -12.39
N PRO A 201 -6.24 -13.62 -11.26
CA PRO A 201 -5.39 -13.82 -10.08
C PRO A 201 -4.11 -14.63 -10.37
N SER A 202 -4.18 -15.65 -11.23
CA SER A 202 -3.02 -16.47 -11.59
C SER A 202 -2.02 -15.68 -12.44
N THR A 203 -2.50 -15.06 -13.52
CA THR A 203 -1.64 -14.29 -14.44
C THR A 203 -1.09 -13.01 -13.80
N TRP A 204 -1.78 -12.47 -12.79
CA TRP A 204 -1.26 -11.37 -11.98
C TRP A 204 -0.05 -11.77 -11.16
N LYS A 205 -0.04 -12.98 -10.57
CA LYS A 205 1.12 -13.49 -9.84
C LYS A 205 2.36 -13.57 -10.73
N ASP A 206 2.17 -13.97 -11.99
CA ASP A 206 3.26 -14.08 -12.97
C ASP A 206 3.94 -12.74 -13.27
N VAL A 207 3.24 -11.60 -13.11
CA VAL A 207 3.85 -10.26 -13.24
C VAL A 207 4.94 -10.03 -12.20
N TRP A 208 4.79 -10.62 -11.01
CA TRP A 208 5.67 -10.36 -9.86
C TRP A 208 6.76 -11.42 -9.69
N ILE A 209 6.42 -12.70 -9.89
CA ILE A 209 7.30 -13.85 -9.61
C ILE A 209 7.45 -14.81 -10.80
N GLY A 210 6.92 -14.46 -11.98
CA GLY A 210 7.15 -15.20 -13.22
C GLY A 210 8.55 -14.95 -13.81
N GLU A 211 8.81 -15.51 -14.99
CA GLU A 211 10.12 -15.43 -15.67
C GLU A 211 10.67 -14.00 -15.82
N ASP A 212 9.78 -13.03 -16.09
CA ASP A 212 10.13 -11.61 -16.22
C ASP A 212 9.88 -10.78 -14.95
N GLY A 213 9.46 -11.42 -13.86
CA GLY A 213 9.08 -10.75 -12.62
C GLY A 213 10.28 -10.12 -11.89
N PRO A 214 10.07 -9.06 -11.10
CA PRO A 214 11.13 -8.43 -10.34
C PRO A 214 11.64 -9.23 -9.13
N PHE A 215 10.90 -10.25 -8.69
CA PHE A 215 11.25 -11.04 -7.51
C PHE A 215 11.41 -12.51 -7.84
N ARG A 216 12.32 -13.18 -7.13
CA ARG A 216 12.31 -14.65 -7.10
C ARG A 216 11.15 -15.15 -6.21
N PRO A 217 10.54 -16.30 -6.52
CA PRO A 217 9.43 -16.84 -5.71
C PRO A 217 9.72 -17.06 -4.21
N ASP A 218 11.00 -17.22 -3.84
CA ASP A 218 11.46 -17.37 -2.47
C ASP A 218 11.64 -16.04 -1.72
N GLU A 219 11.73 -14.90 -2.41
CA GLU A 219 11.94 -13.58 -1.81
C GLU A 219 10.65 -12.90 -1.31
N VAL A 220 9.52 -13.29 -1.88
CA VAL A 220 8.22 -12.67 -1.60
C VAL A 220 7.09 -13.68 -1.52
N GLU A 221 6.03 -13.29 -0.84
CA GLU A 221 4.72 -13.93 -0.91
C GLU A 221 3.78 -13.06 -1.75
N VAL A 222 3.07 -13.67 -2.72
CA VAL A 222 2.14 -12.95 -3.61
C VAL A 222 0.72 -13.47 -3.43
N HIS A 223 -0.16 -12.60 -2.93
CA HIS A 223 -1.59 -12.84 -2.85
C HIS A 223 -2.30 -12.13 -3.99
N ALA A 224 -3.27 -12.81 -4.61
CA ALA A 224 -4.14 -12.23 -5.62
C ALA A 224 -5.47 -12.97 -5.55
N TYR A 225 -6.58 -12.24 -5.46
CA TYR A 225 -7.91 -12.79 -5.32
C TYR A 225 -8.93 -11.99 -6.12
N ALA A 226 -9.91 -12.73 -6.66
CA ALA A 226 -11.03 -12.16 -7.41
C ALA A 226 -12.23 -12.01 -6.46
N ARG A 227 -12.78 -10.80 -6.39
CA ARG A 227 -14.04 -10.51 -5.70
C ARG A 227 -15.07 -10.04 -6.72
N PRO A 228 -16.28 -10.62 -6.78
CA PRO A 228 -17.33 -10.09 -7.63
C PRO A 228 -17.71 -8.66 -7.21
N PRO A 229 -18.07 -7.78 -8.15
CA PRO A 229 -18.60 -6.47 -7.80
C PRO A 229 -19.93 -6.62 -7.05
N THR A 230 -20.17 -5.71 -6.10
CA THR A 230 -21.47 -5.59 -5.42
C THR A 230 -22.50 -5.02 -6.38
N GLU A 231 -23.80 -5.19 -6.08
CA GLU A 231 -24.86 -4.58 -6.89
C GLU A 231 -24.73 -3.05 -6.98
N ASP A 232 -24.31 -2.40 -5.89
CA ASP A 232 -24.12 -0.95 -5.87
C ASP A 232 -22.94 -0.50 -6.75
N GLU A 233 -21.84 -1.27 -6.76
CA GLU A 233 -20.71 -1.03 -7.65
C GLU A 233 -21.14 -1.21 -9.12
N ILE A 234 -21.90 -2.25 -9.44
CA ILE A 234 -22.46 -2.46 -10.79
C ILE A 234 -23.33 -1.27 -11.20
N ARG A 235 -24.23 -0.82 -10.32
CA ARG A 235 -25.13 0.32 -10.57
C ARG A 235 -24.37 1.65 -10.75
N ALA A 236 -23.26 1.83 -10.04
CA ALA A 236 -22.46 3.05 -10.09
C ALA A 236 -21.55 3.14 -11.33
N THR A 237 -21.26 2.01 -11.98
CA THR A 237 -20.44 1.97 -13.19
C THR A 237 -21.30 2.00 -14.45
N THR A 238 -20.88 2.76 -15.46
CA THR A 238 -21.48 2.71 -16.81
C THR A 238 -20.94 1.56 -17.66
N GLN A 239 -20.00 0.78 -17.14
CA GLN A 239 -19.44 -0.39 -17.82
C GLN A 239 -20.46 -1.54 -17.83
N GLN A 240 -20.68 -2.10 -19.02
CA GLN A 240 -21.32 -3.42 -19.13
C GLN A 240 -20.35 -4.44 -18.53
N HIS A 241 -20.64 -4.89 -17.31
CA HIS A 241 -19.97 -6.03 -16.73
C HIS A 241 -20.53 -7.28 -17.39
N ASP A 242 -19.72 -7.94 -18.21
CA ASP A 242 -19.96 -9.34 -18.57
C ASP A 242 -19.64 -10.23 -17.35
N ASP A 243 -20.10 -11.48 -17.34
CA ASP A 243 -19.94 -12.46 -16.25
C ASP A 243 -18.46 -12.81 -15.94
N GLU A 244 -17.53 -12.21 -16.66
CA GLU A 244 -16.09 -12.37 -16.54
C GLU A 244 -15.40 -11.30 -15.66
N TYR A 245 -16.03 -10.13 -15.43
CA TYR A 245 -15.42 -9.03 -14.67
C TYR A 245 -15.43 -9.28 -13.15
N PHE A 246 -14.34 -8.89 -12.48
CA PHE A 246 -14.25 -8.85 -11.03
C PHE A 246 -13.29 -7.77 -10.55
N TRP A 247 -13.34 -7.47 -9.25
CA TRP A 247 -12.26 -6.75 -8.57
C TRP A 247 -11.12 -7.71 -8.25
N LEU A 248 -9.96 -7.44 -8.84
CA LEU A 248 -8.70 -8.10 -8.52
C LEU A 248 -8.02 -7.34 -7.40
N THR A 249 -7.89 -7.94 -6.23
CA THR A 249 -7.16 -7.37 -5.10
C THR A 249 -5.96 -8.25 -4.79
N TRP A 250 -4.83 -7.62 -4.45
CA TRP A 250 -3.55 -8.30 -4.42
C TRP A 250 -2.54 -7.63 -3.49
N SER A 251 -1.52 -8.40 -3.13
CA SER A 251 -0.34 -7.92 -2.41
C SER A 251 0.91 -8.74 -2.75
N VAL A 252 2.07 -8.11 -2.58
CA VAL A 252 3.41 -8.70 -2.69
C VAL A 252 4.17 -8.32 -1.43
N ILE A 253 4.56 -9.30 -0.64
CA ILE A 253 5.09 -9.10 0.72
C ILE A 253 6.50 -9.69 0.80
N ARG A 254 7.47 -8.94 1.31
CA ARG A 254 8.82 -9.45 1.61
C ARG A 254 8.77 -10.53 2.69
N LYS A 255 9.42 -11.67 2.43
CA LYS A 255 9.64 -12.74 3.40
C LYS A 255 10.83 -12.45 4.31
#